data_AF-A0A2D4KXX4-F1
#
_entry.id   AF-A0A2D4KXX4-F1
#
_cell.length_a   1.000
_cell.length_b   1.000
_cell.length_c   1.000
_cell.angle_alpha   90.00
_cell.angle_beta   90.00
_cell.angle_gamma   90.00
#
_symmetry.space_group_name_H-M   'P 1'
#
loop_
_entity.id
_entity.type
_entity.pdbx_description
1 polymer ?
#
loop_
_entity_poly.entity_id
_entity_poly.type
_entity_poly.pdbx_seq_one_letter_code
_entity_poly.pdbx_strand_id
1 'polypeptide(L)'
;MEDGKGKYGPECDWWSLGVCMYEMLYGETPFYAESLVETYGKIMNHKERFQFPAQMIDVSENAKDLIRRLICSREHRLGQNGIEDFKSHPFFSGIDWDNIQNCEAPYIPEVSSPTDTSNFDVDDDCLKNSETMPPPTHTAFSGHHLPFIGFTYTSSCVLSDRSTLRFAAGQRVMELDANVQRTLEDTLATEAYERRIRRLEQEKLELSRKLQESTQTVQALHYSTVDGPLTASKDLEIKSLKDEIETLRKQVTDSGRLEQQLEEASSAQRELEDATRHIKTYEKQMKAIKQERDDLNKELLDSSERLKAQTKELKDAHSQRKLAMQEFSEMNERLTELHSQKQKLTRQVRDKEEEMEVVMQKAESLRQELRRTDRIKKELEVHAEAATAEASKDRKLRERSEQYSKQLEKELEGLKQKQIGWSPGVSSSEHQQEITKLKADLEKKIVFYEEELSKREVIHSNELKNLKKELRDAEIQQLALKKEILILKDKLEKTRRERYDIHVQFFCTWIFL
;
A
#
# COMPACT_ATOMS: atom_id res chain seq x y z
N MET A 1 22.54 7.42 27.19
CA MET A 1 23.03 6.03 27.04
C MET A 1 23.71 5.94 25.68
N GLU A 2 25.00 6.26 25.62
CA GLU A 2 25.86 6.15 24.42
C GLU A 2 27.00 5.19 24.76
N ASP A 3 26.71 3.90 24.93
CA ASP A 3 27.76 2.91 25.23
C ASP A 3 28.49 2.42 23.97
N GLY A 4 28.28 3.03 22.79
CA GLY A 4 29.07 2.76 21.57
C GLY A 4 29.06 1.29 21.07
N LYS A 5 28.28 0.40 21.69
CA LYS A 5 28.11 -1.02 21.35
C LYS A 5 26.88 -1.26 20.46
N GLY A 6 26.52 -0.28 19.61
CA GLY A 6 25.32 -0.30 18.76
C GLY A 6 25.39 -1.26 17.57
N LYS A 7 25.89 -2.47 17.77
CA LYS A 7 25.85 -3.54 16.76
C LYS A 7 24.73 -4.51 17.13
N TYR A 8 23.79 -4.66 16.21
CA TYR A 8 22.75 -5.67 16.20
C TYR A 8 22.73 -6.31 14.81
N GLY A 9 22.10 -7.47 14.69
CA GLY A 9 21.92 -8.20 13.45
C GLY A 9 20.47 -8.68 13.28
N PRO A 10 20.26 -9.77 12.53
CA PRO A 10 18.92 -10.32 12.24
C PRO A 10 18.10 -10.69 13.49
N GLU A 11 18.71 -10.78 14.68
CA GLU A 11 17.98 -11.07 15.90
C GLU A 11 16.92 -10.03 16.27
N CYS A 12 17.01 -8.79 15.74
CA CYS A 12 15.96 -7.79 15.92
C CYS A 12 14.65 -8.21 15.26
N ASP A 13 14.72 -8.89 14.11
CA ASP A 13 13.54 -9.33 13.36
C ASP A 13 12.80 -10.42 14.13
N TRP A 14 13.53 -11.33 14.77
CA TRP A 14 12.95 -12.36 15.63
C TRP A 14 12.29 -11.80 16.89
N TRP A 15 12.82 -10.71 17.45
CA TRP A 15 12.13 -9.99 18.53
C TRP A 15 10.81 -9.39 18.05
N SER A 16 10.83 -8.72 16.89
CA SER A 16 9.62 -8.16 16.28
C SER A 16 8.59 -9.23 15.96
N LEU A 17 9.02 -10.41 15.47
CA LEU A 17 8.13 -11.58 15.29
C LEU A 17 7.48 -12.01 16.60
N GLY A 18 8.22 -12.00 17.71
CA GLY A 18 7.68 -12.29 19.04
C GLY A 18 6.60 -11.28 19.46
N VAL A 19 6.82 -10.00 19.18
CA VAL A 19 5.84 -8.93 19.42
C VAL A 19 4.59 -9.13 18.57
N CYS A 20 4.73 -9.41 17.27
CA CYS A 20 3.59 -9.72 16.39
C CYS A 20 2.83 -10.96 16.85
N MET A 21 3.53 -12.03 17.25
CA MET A 21 2.90 -13.24 17.78
C MET A 21 2.09 -12.98 19.05
N TYR A 22 2.62 -12.15 19.95
CA TYR A 22 1.88 -11.71 21.13
C TYR A 22 0.61 -10.94 20.71
N GLU A 23 0.73 -9.96 19.82
CA GLU A 23 -0.40 -9.14 19.37
C GLU A 23 -1.49 -9.97 18.69
N MET A 24 -1.13 -10.92 17.82
CA MET A 24 -2.10 -11.82 17.17
C MET A 24 -2.89 -12.68 18.18
N LEU A 25 -2.30 -13.04 19.32
CA LEU A 25 -2.92 -13.93 20.30
C LEU A 25 -3.62 -13.19 21.44
N TYR A 26 -3.17 -11.96 21.77
CA TYR A 26 -3.69 -11.19 22.90
C TYR A 26 -4.44 -9.92 22.48
N GLY A 27 -4.39 -9.50 21.20
CA GLY A 27 -5.09 -8.34 20.67
C GLY A 27 -4.50 -6.98 21.05
N GLU A 28 -3.40 -6.96 21.79
CA GLU A 28 -2.71 -5.74 22.24
C GLU A 28 -1.19 -5.92 22.12
N THR A 29 -0.45 -4.82 22.04
CA THR A 29 1.02 -4.88 22.02
C THR A 29 1.59 -5.13 23.43
N PRO A 30 2.63 -5.98 23.59
CA PRO A 30 3.16 -6.38 24.90
C PRO A 30 3.83 -5.24 25.69
N PHE A 31 4.16 -4.14 25.02
CA PHE A 31 4.83 -2.98 25.61
C PHE A 31 4.01 -1.69 25.47
N TYR A 32 2.70 -1.81 25.24
CA TYR A 32 1.81 -0.66 25.12
C TYR A 32 1.98 0.34 26.27
N ALA A 33 2.12 1.62 25.95
CA ALA A 33 2.13 2.73 26.90
C ALA A 33 1.63 4.00 26.21
N GLU A 34 1.21 5.00 26.98
CA GLU A 34 0.68 6.25 26.43
C GLU A 34 1.77 7.16 25.86
N SER A 35 3.05 6.93 26.21
CA SER A 35 4.18 7.70 25.70
C SER A 35 5.31 6.83 25.15
N LEU A 36 5.99 7.31 24.12
CA LEU A 36 7.15 6.63 23.51
C LEU A 36 8.27 6.35 24.53
N VAL A 37 8.50 7.28 25.44
CA VAL A 37 9.52 7.15 26.49
C VAL A 37 9.21 5.99 27.41
N GLU A 38 7.94 5.81 27.80
CA GLU A 38 7.50 4.68 28.61
C GLU A 38 7.59 3.36 27.85
N THR A 39 7.18 3.33 26.57
CA THR A 39 7.32 2.14 25.71
C THR A 39 8.78 1.71 25.62
N TYR A 40 9.71 2.64 25.35
CA TYR A 40 11.14 2.35 25.37
C TYR A 40 11.63 1.91 26.74
N GLY A 41 11.15 2.54 27.81
CA GLY A 41 11.44 2.11 29.18
C GLY A 41 11.01 0.67 29.47
N LYS A 42 9.83 0.24 28.98
CA LYS A 42 9.33 -1.12 29.12
C LYS A 42 10.15 -2.13 28.30
N ILE A 43 10.51 -1.79 27.04
CA ILE A 43 11.33 -2.64 26.17
C ILE A 43 12.74 -2.85 26.75
N MET A 44 13.40 -1.76 27.18
CA MET A 44 14.74 -1.83 27.76
C MET A 44 14.77 -2.67 29.04
N ASN A 45 13.68 -2.64 29.82
CA ASN A 45 13.52 -3.40 31.06
C ASN A 45 12.59 -4.63 30.90
N HIS A 46 12.53 -5.22 29.70
CA HIS A 46 11.59 -6.31 29.38
C HIS A 46 11.65 -7.49 30.36
N LYS A 47 12.83 -7.83 30.91
CA LYS A 47 12.97 -8.95 31.86
C LYS A 47 12.05 -8.83 33.08
N GLU A 48 11.77 -7.61 33.52
CA GLU A 48 10.91 -7.33 34.68
C GLU A 48 9.52 -6.87 34.28
N ARG A 49 9.41 -6.19 33.13
CA ARG A 49 8.19 -5.51 32.69
C ARG A 49 7.31 -6.35 31.76
N PHE A 50 7.88 -7.33 31.06
CA PHE A 50 7.11 -8.21 30.19
C PHE A 50 6.34 -9.24 31.02
N GLN A 51 5.01 -9.22 30.91
CA GLN A 51 4.12 -10.12 31.63
C GLN A 51 2.93 -10.48 30.73
N PHE A 52 2.46 -11.72 30.82
CA PHE A 52 1.24 -12.14 30.15
C PHE A 52 0.00 -11.68 30.97
N PRO A 53 -1.08 -11.23 30.33
CA PRO A 53 -2.31 -10.85 31.01
C PRO A 53 -2.90 -12.04 31.78
N ALA A 54 -3.19 -11.86 33.06
CA ALA A 54 -3.70 -12.93 33.93
C ALA A 54 -5.13 -13.38 33.57
N GLN A 55 -5.88 -12.53 32.87
CA GLN A 55 -7.29 -12.76 32.54
C GLN A 55 -7.49 -13.67 31.32
N MET A 56 -6.46 -13.86 30.47
CA MET A 56 -6.54 -14.70 29.27
C MET A 56 -5.94 -16.09 29.52
N ILE A 57 -6.79 -17.12 29.51
CA ILE A 57 -6.40 -18.51 29.80
C ILE A 57 -6.30 -19.36 28.51
N ASP A 58 -6.86 -18.88 27.40
CA ASP A 58 -7.04 -19.67 26.17
C ASP A 58 -5.77 -19.79 25.29
N VAL A 59 -4.66 -19.19 25.71
CA VAL A 59 -3.38 -19.27 25.00
C VAL A 59 -2.54 -20.44 25.53
N SER A 60 -2.19 -21.37 24.63
CA SER A 60 -1.40 -22.57 24.97
C SER A 60 -0.02 -22.25 25.57
N GLU A 61 0.49 -23.12 26.44
CA GLU A 61 1.83 -22.95 27.00
C GLU A 61 2.94 -23.04 25.95
N ASN A 62 2.76 -23.81 24.87
CA ASN A 62 3.70 -23.83 23.74
C ASN A 62 3.78 -22.46 23.06
N ALA A 63 2.66 -21.75 22.89
CA ALA A 63 2.65 -20.41 22.34
C ALA A 63 3.34 -19.41 23.28
N LYS A 64 3.06 -19.49 24.59
CA LYS A 64 3.74 -18.65 25.59
C LYS A 64 5.24 -18.93 25.66
N ASP A 65 5.67 -20.19 25.55
CA ASP A 65 7.10 -20.56 25.52
C ASP A 65 7.79 -19.95 24.30
N LEU A 66 7.19 -20.05 23.11
CA LEU A 66 7.73 -19.43 21.90
C LEU A 66 7.88 -17.92 22.07
N ILE A 67 6.83 -17.24 22.56
CA ILE A 67 6.87 -15.79 22.82
C ILE A 67 7.97 -15.44 23.82
N ARG A 68 8.13 -16.20 24.93
CA ARG A 68 9.20 -15.97 25.92
C ARG A 68 10.59 -16.14 25.32
N ARG A 69 10.76 -17.04 24.34
CA ARG A 69 12.03 -17.26 23.64
C ARG A 69 12.28 -16.30 22.47
N LEU A 70 11.33 -15.44 22.15
CA LEU A 70 11.47 -14.36 21.17
C LEU A 70 11.63 -13.00 21.86
N ILE A 71 10.73 -12.71 22.81
CA ILE A 71 10.75 -11.52 23.67
C ILE A 71 11.65 -11.76 24.88
N CYS A 72 12.94 -12.00 24.62
CA CYS A 72 13.98 -12.14 25.62
C CYS A 72 15.29 -11.48 25.18
N SER A 73 16.31 -11.54 26.05
CA SER A 73 17.65 -11.09 25.67
C SER A 73 18.20 -11.90 24.51
N ARG A 74 18.99 -11.24 23.64
CA ARG A 74 19.49 -11.81 22.38
C ARG A 74 20.23 -13.14 22.55
N GLU A 75 20.91 -13.35 23.68
CA GLU A 75 21.71 -14.55 23.96
C GLU A 75 20.84 -15.81 24.05
N HIS A 76 19.56 -15.66 24.41
CA HIS A 76 18.60 -16.75 24.59
C HIS A 76 17.56 -16.81 23.49
N ARG A 77 17.60 -15.85 22.55
CA ARG A 77 16.57 -15.69 21.53
C ARG A 77 16.71 -16.78 20.47
N LEU A 78 15.58 -17.36 20.05
CA LEU A 78 15.55 -18.28 18.91
C LEU A 78 15.90 -17.56 17.60
N GLY A 79 16.39 -18.34 16.63
CA GLY A 79 16.76 -17.85 15.31
C GLY A 79 18.26 -17.56 15.16
N GLN A 80 19.06 -17.85 16.18
CA GLN A 80 20.53 -17.82 16.09
C GLN A 80 21.06 -18.90 15.13
N ASN A 81 20.38 -20.05 15.05
CA ASN A 81 20.68 -21.10 14.07
C ASN A 81 19.78 -20.99 12.82
N GLY A 82 19.17 -19.83 12.59
CA GLY A 82 18.20 -19.63 11.52
C GLY A 82 16.85 -20.30 11.80
N ILE A 83 16.16 -20.71 10.72
CA ILE A 83 14.78 -21.20 10.79
C ILE A 83 14.61 -22.55 11.51
N GLU A 84 15.67 -23.34 11.65
CA GLU A 84 15.61 -24.68 12.25
C GLU A 84 15.22 -24.66 13.73
N ASP A 85 15.59 -23.59 14.44
CA ASP A 85 15.15 -23.32 15.82
C ASP A 85 13.62 -23.24 15.93
N PHE A 86 12.94 -22.75 14.89
CA PHE A 86 11.49 -22.62 14.83
C PHE A 86 10.82 -23.91 14.37
N LYS A 87 11.37 -24.59 13.35
CA LYS A 87 10.83 -25.87 12.85
C LYS A 87 10.76 -26.94 13.95
N SER A 88 11.72 -26.93 14.87
CA SER A 88 11.79 -27.86 15.99
C SER A 88 10.92 -27.46 17.20
N HIS A 89 10.34 -26.25 17.20
CA HIS A 89 9.58 -25.74 18.33
C HIS A 89 8.18 -26.40 18.42
N PRO A 90 7.73 -26.87 19.61
CA PRO A 90 6.45 -27.57 19.77
C PRO A 90 5.20 -26.79 19.35
N PHE A 91 5.27 -25.45 19.33
CA PHE A 91 4.19 -24.60 18.82
C PHE A 91 3.85 -24.89 17.35
N PHE A 92 4.85 -25.22 16.52
CA PHE A 92 4.68 -25.52 15.10
C PHE A 92 4.55 -27.03 14.82
N SER A 93 4.23 -27.83 15.84
CA SER A 93 4.04 -29.27 15.65
C SER A 93 2.91 -29.54 14.65
N GLY A 94 3.19 -30.35 13.63
CA GLY A 94 2.24 -30.69 12.56
C GLY A 94 2.26 -29.75 11.35
N ILE A 95 3.07 -28.68 11.37
CA ILE A 95 3.28 -27.83 10.18
C ILE A 95 4.26 -28.49 9.22
N ASP A 96 3.83 -28.70 7.98
CA ASP A 96 4.69 -29.09 6.86
C ASP A 96 5.31 -27.84 6.24
N TRP A 97 6.55 -27.54 6.62
CA TRP A 97 7.27 -26.34 6.21
C TRP A 97 7.63 -26.32 4.73
N ASP A 98 7.88 -27.48 4.12
CA ASP A 98 8.30 -27.57 2.72
C ASP A 98 7.11 -27.39 1.77
N ASN A 99 5.89 -27.69 2.22
CA ASN A 99 4.67 -27.59 1.43
C ASN A 99 3.72 -26.46 1.87
N ILE A 100 4.11 -25.62 2.84
CA ILE A 100 3.24 -24.61 3.47
C ILE A 100 2.57 -23.65 2.46
N GLN A 101 3.25 -23.33 1.35
CA GLN A 101 2.71 -22.42 0.33
C GLN A 101 1.58 -23.03 -0.51
N ASN A 102 1.49 -24.36 -0.57
CA ASN A 102 0.46 -25.07 -1.33
C ASN A 102 -0.74 -25.48 -0.47
N CYS A 103 -0.65 -25.31 0.85
CA CYS A 103 -1.76 -25.55 1.76
C CYS A 103 -2.83 -24.47 1.59
N GLU A 104 -4.10 -24.84 1.83
CA GLU A 104 -5.18 -23.86 1.87
C GLU A 104 -4.97 -22.90 3.06
N ALA A 105 -4.94 -21.60 2.77
CA ALA A 105 -4.79 -20.58 3.79
C ALA A 105 -6.05 -20.50 4.65
N PRO A 106 -5.93 -20.25 5.97
CA PRO A 106 -7.09 -20.19 6.88
C PRO A 106 -8.00 -18.98 6.63
N TYR A 107 -7.51 -17.99 5.88
CA TYR A 107 -8.26 -16.81 5.47
C TYR A 107 -7.98 -16.55 3.98
N ILE A 108 -9.04 -16.37 3.20
CA ILE A 108 -8.98 -15.98 1.81
C ILE A 108 -9.59 -14.57 1.73
N PRO A 109 -8.80 -13.54 1.36
CA PRO A 109 -9.31 -12.18 1.31
C PRO A 109 -10.38 -12.03 0.23
N GLU A 110 -11.44 -11.30 0.55
CA GLU A 110 -12.43 -10.89 -0.43
C GLU A 110 -11.85 -9.75 -1.27
N VAL A 111 -11.80 -9.96 -2.59
CA VAL A 111 -11.23 -9.00 -3.54
C VAL A 111 -12.20 -8.85 -4.69
N SER A 112 -12.71 -7.63 -4.88
CA SER A 112 -13.71 -7.31 -5.90
C SER A 112 -13.10 -7.11 -7.30
N SER A 113 -11.85 -6.64 -7.37
CA SER A 113 -11.14 -6.37 -8.62
C SER A 113 -9.61 -6.34 -8.43
N PRO A 114 -8.81 -6.42 -9.50
CA PRO A 114 -7.34 -6.32 -9.40
C PRO A 114 -6.80 -5.00 -8.82
N THR A 115 -7.62 -3.95 -8.75
CA THR A 115 -7.28 -2.62 -8.23
C THR A 115 -7.98 -2.31 -6.91
N ASP A 116 -8.60 -3.31 -6.29
CA ASP A 116 -9.31 -3.17 -5.02
C ASP A 116 -8.34 -2.81 -3.88
N THR A 117 -8.60 -1.70 -3.20
CA THR A 117 -7.81 -1.22 -2.06
C THR A 117 -8.55 -1.37 -0.72
N SER A 118 -9.71 -2.05 -0.68
CA SER A 118 -10.55 -2.17 0.52
C SER A 118 -9.91 -2.95 1.67
N ASN A 119 -8.95 -3.83 1.37
CA ASN A 119 -8.18 -4.58 2.38
C ASN A 119 -7.01 -3.76 2.98
N PHE A 120 -6.91 -2.46 2.68
CA PHE A 120 -5.88 -1.56 3.19
C PHE A 120 -6.53 -0.33 3.85
N ASP A 121 -5.98 0.09 5.00
CA ASP A 121 -6.33 1.37 5.62
C ASP A 121 -5.63 2.51 4.85
N VAL A 122 -6.36 3.18 3.96
CA VAL A 122 -5.83 4.28 3.14
C VAL A 122 -6.09 5.62 3.81
N ASP A 123 -5.03 6.29 4.27
CA ASP A 123 -5.08 7.66 4.77
C ASP A 123 -5.04 8.68 3.61
N ASP A 124 -6.14 9.43 3.41
CA ASP A 124 -6.28 10.46 2.36
C ASP A 124 -5.22 11.58 2.42
N ASP A 125 -4.57 11.79 3.58
CA ASP A 125 -3.68 12.92 3.82
C ASP A 125 -2.26 12.75 3.23
N CYS A 126 -1.87 11.54 2.81
CA CYS A 126 -0.53 11.24 2.28
C CYS A 126 -0.31 11.66 0.82
N LEU A 127 -1.38 12.01 0.09
CA LEU A 127 -1.31 12.45 -1.31
C LEU A 127 -1.06 13.97 -1.48
N LYS A 128 -0.81 14.70 -0.37
CA LYS A 128 -0.35 16.09 -0.44
C LYS A 128 1.05 16.10 -1.06
N ASN A 129 1.10 16.46 -2.34
CA ASN A 129 2.27 16.75 -3.16
C ASN A 129 3.55 16.92 -2.33
N SER A 130 4.49 15.97 -2.45
CA SER A 130 5.82 16.09 -1.86
C SER A 130 6.46 17.40 -2.35
N GLU A 131 6.50 18.43 -1.49
CA GLU A 131 7.11 19.74 -1.74
C GLU A 131 8.65 19.69 -1.82
N THR A 132 9.23 18.52 -2.05
CA THR A 132 10.67 18.34 -2.15
C THR A 132 11.16 18.90 -3.48
N MET A 133 11.63 20.14 -3.47
CA MET A 133 12.30 20.76 -4.61
C MET A 133 13.65 20.09 -4.87
N PRO A 134 14.06 19.89 -6.14
CA PRO A 134 15.39 19.40 -6.43
C PRO A 134 16.46 20.37 -5.89
N PRO A 135 17.59 19.85 -5.40
CA PRO A 135 18.68 20.69 -4.91
C PRO A 135 19.21 21.63 -5.99
N PRO A 136 19.72 22.83 -5.63
CA PRO A 136 20.19 23.83 -6.58
C PRO A 136 21.25 23.26 -7.53
N THR A 137 21.08 23.51 -8.83
CA THR A 137 22.05 23.11 -9.85
C THR A 137 23.19 24.14 -9.95
N HIS A 138 24.43 23.72 -9.69
CA HIS A 138 25.62 24.49 -10.01
C HIS A 138 26.05 24.25 -11.47
N THR A 139 26.86 25.14 -12.05
CA THR A 139 27.43 25.01 -13.41
C THR A 139 28.46 23.88 -13.56
N ALA A 140 28.81 23.20 -12.46
CA ALA A 140 29.69 22.02 -12.41
C ALA A 140 28.88 20.71 -12.42
N PHE A 141 29.57 19.57 -12.57
CA PHE A 141 28.98 18.25 -12.43
C PHE A 141 28.33 18.08 -11.04
N SER A 142 27.01 17.92 -11.00
CA SER A 142 26.24 17.86 -9.75
C SER A 142 26.20 16.46 -9.12
N GLY A 143 26.32 15.40 -9.92
CA GLY A 143 26.32 14.01 -9.44
C GLY A 143 25.05 13.55 -8.73
N HIS A 144 23.96 14.35 -8.71
CA HIS A 144 22.76 14.06 -7.93
C HIS A 144 22.07 12.74 -8.31
N HIS A 145 22.25 12.25 -9.53
CA HIS A 145 21.68 10.99 -9.98
C HIS A 145 22.60 9.77 -9.77
N LEU A 146 23.85 9.96 -9.35
CA LEU A 146 24.78 8.85 -9.11
C LEU A 146 24.24 7.82 -8.09
N PRO A 147 23.56 8.20 -7.00
CA PRO A 147 23.00 7.24 -6.06
C PRO A 147 21.94 6.29 -6.65
N PHE A 148 21.39 6.60 -7.83
CA PHE A 148 20.35 5.80 -8.49
C PHE A 148 20.88 4.96 -9.66
N ILE A 149 22.18 4.98 -9.94
CA ILE A 149 22.78 4.13 -10.98
C ILE A 149 22.66 2.67 -10.55
N GLY A 150 22.17 1.82 -11.47
CA GLY A 150 21.89 0.40 -11.20
C GLY A 150 20.52 0.14 -10.56
N PHE A 151 19.74 1.19 -10.28
CA PHE A 151 18.38 1.02 -9.76
C PHE A 151 17.39 0.47 -10.80
N THR A 152 17.57 0.86 -12.07
CA THR A 152 16.67 0.43 -13.15
C THR A 152 16.72 -1.07 -13.31
N TYR A 153 15.59 -1.73 -13.09
CA TYR A 153 15.42 -3.16 -13.26
C TYR A 153 14.24 -3.44 -14.21
N THR A 154 14.48 -4.32 -15.19
CA THR A 154 13.44 -4.81 -16.11
C THR A 154 13.38 -6.33 -16.02
N SER A 155 12.27 -6.85 -15.50
CA SER A 155 12.02 -8.30 -15.45
C SER A 155 12.01 -8.90 -16.86
N SER A 156 12.46 -10.14 -17.00
CA SER A 156 12.50 -10.89 -18.27
C SER A 156 13.34 -10.24 -19.37
N CYS A 157 14.29 -9.37 -19.02
CA CYS A 157 15.23 -8.78 -19.97
C CYS A 157 16.59 -9.49 -19.92
N VAL A 158 17.17 -9.79 -21.09
CA VAL A 158 18.51 -10.41 -21.20
C VAL A 158 19.64 -9.49 -20.73
N LEU A 159 19.37 -8.18 -20.65
CA LEU A 159 20.28 -7.14 -20.16
C LEU A 159 20.08 -6.83 -18.68
N SER A 160 19.08 -7.42 -18.03
CA SER A 160 18.89 -7.23 -16.59
C SER A 160 19.95 -7.99 -15.80
N ASP A 161 20.13 -7.60 -14.54
CA ASP A 161 21.06 -8.24 -13.60
C ASP A 161 20.78 -9.73 -13.36
N ARG A 162 19.64 -10.27 -13.82
CA ARG A 162 19.27 -11.68 -13.72
C ARG A 162 19.61 -12.54 -14.97
N SER A 163 20.25 -11.98 -16.02
CA SER A 163 20.42 -12.64 -17.34
C SER A 163 21.84 -12.58 -17.96
N THR A 164 22.09 -13.21 -19.14
CA THR A 164 23.40 -13.26 -19.86
C THR A 164 23.27 -13.42 -21.41
N LEU A 165 24.28 -13.01 -22.23
CA LEU A 165 24.19 -12.71 -23.69
C LEU A 165 24.65 -13.76 -24.77
N ARG A 166 24.66 -15.09 -24.57
CA ARG A 166 25.49 -16.04 -25.38
C ARG A 166 25.01 -16.60 -26.78
N PHE A 167 23.98 -16.12 -27.49
CA PHE A 167 23.24 -16.96 -28.50
C PHE A 167 23.43 -16.77 -30.07
N ALA A 168 24.48 -16.16 -30.66
CA ALA A 168 24.39 -15.62 -32.06
C ALA A 168 25.33 -16.06 -33.25
N ALA A 169 26.14 -17.15 -33.27
CA ALA A 169 27.15 -17.33 -34.38
C ALA A 169 27.48 -18.76 -34.91
N GLY A 170 26.92 -19.28 -36.05
CA GLY A 170 27.26 -20.66 -36.49
C GLY A 170 27.02 -21.23 -37.92
N GLN A 171 27.11 -20.53 -39.08
CA GLN A 171 26.53 -21.06 -40.36
C GLN A 171 27.36 -21.08 -41.71
N ARG A 172 28.71 -21.16 -41.78
CA ARG A 172 29.49 -20.74 -43.01
C ARG A 172 30.38 -21.74 -43.84
N VAL A 173 30.26 -23.09 -43.83
CA VAL A 173 31.37 -24.01 -44.28
C VAL A 173 31.27 -24.71 -45.68
N MET A 174 30.15 -24.76 -46.42
CA MET A 174 29.95 -25.76 -47.50
C MET A 174 30.39 -25.45 -48.97
N GLU A 175 30.83 -24.26 -49.36
CA GLU A 175 30.93 -23.86 -50.80
C GLU A 175 32.26 -24.18 -51.55
N LEU A 176 33.30 -24.71 -50.91
CA LEU A 176 34.67 -24.68 -51.47
C LEU A 176 34.99 -25.78 -52.52
N ASP A 177 34.25 -26.89 -52.57
CA ASP A 177 34.70 -28.14 -53.20
C ASP A 177 34.47 -28.21 -54.74
N ALA A 178 33.44 -27.54 -55.25
CA ALA A 178 33.02 -27.64 -56.66
C ALA A 178 33.88 -26.84 -57.65
N ASN A 179 34.77 -25.97 -57.15
CA ASN A 179 35.56 -25.06 -57.98
C ASN A 179 36.87 -25.71 -58.46
N VAL A 180 37.39 -26.70 -57.72
CA VAL A 180 38.68 -27.37 -57.98
C VAL A 180 38.61 -28.31 -59.19
N GLN A 181 37.49 -29.02 -59.36
CA GLN A 181 37.31 -30.02 -60.42
C GLN A 181 37.38 -29.41 -61.84
N ARG A 182 36.82 -28.21 -62.03
CA ARG A 182 36.72 -27.55 -63.35
C ARG A 182 38.05 -27.01 -63.86
N THR A 183 38.97 -26.65 -62.96
CA THR A 183 40.29 -26.11 -63.32
C THR A 183 41.21 -27.19 -63.90
N LEU A 184 40.97 -28.46 -63.58
CA LEU A 184 41.80 -29.58 -64.02
C LEU A 184 41.56 -29.95 -65.49
N GLU A 185 40.32 -29.82 -65.98
CA GLU A 185 39.93 -30.19 -67.36
C GLU A 185 40.43 -29.18 -68.39
N ASP A 186 40.41 -27.87 -68.09
CA ASP A 186 40.93 -26.81 -68.99
C ASP A 186 42.45 -26.96 -69.22
N THR A 187 43.20 -27.35 -68.19
CA THR A 187 44.67 -27.48 -68.26
C THR A 187 45.11 -28.55 -69.28
N LEU A 188 44.32 -29.63 -69.43
CA LEU A 188 44.62 -30.74 -70.34
C LEU A 188 44.47 -30.36 -71.83
N ALA A 189 43.56 -29.41 -72.14
CA ALA A 189 43.32 -28.96 -73.51
C ALA A 189 44.44 -28.04 -74.02
N THR A 190 44.95 -27.15 -73.17
CA THR A 190 46.07 -26.24 -73.51
C THR A 190 47.36 -27.01 -73.78
N GLU A 191 47.65 -28.05 -72.98
CA GLU A 191 48.81 -28.92 -73.20
C GLU A 191 48.79 -29.66 -74.54
N ALA A 192 47.60 -29.98 -75.07
CA ALA A 192 47.47 -30.70 -76.34
C ALA A 192 47.88 -29.83 -77.55
N TYR A 193 47.55 -28.54 -77.52
CA TYR A 193 47.93 -27.58 -78.56
C TYR A 193 49.44 -27.30 -78.53
N GLU A 194 50.02 -27.08 -77.35
CA GLU A 194 51.47 -26.88 -77.20
C GLU A 194 52.28 -28.07 -77.72
N ARG A 195 51.82 -29.31 -77.44
CA ARG A 195 52.44 -30.52 -78.01
C ARG A 195 52.31 -30.60 -79.52
N ARG A 196 51.28 -30.01 -80.14
CA ARG A 196 51.12 -29.99 -81.59
C ARG A 196 52.03 -28.94 -82.24
N ILE A 197 52.15 -27.75 -81.64
CA ILE A 197 53.07 -26.69 -82.07
C ILE A 197 54.51 -27.22 -82.07
N ARG A 198 54.96 -27.82 -80.95
CA ARG A 198 56.31 -28.40 -80.87
C ARG A 198 56.62 -29.48 -81.91
N ARG A 199 55.62 -30.26 -82.32
CA ARG A 199 55.78 -31.26 -83.39
C ARG A 199 55.96 -30.60 -84.75
N LEU A 200 55.18 -29.56 -85.04
CA LEU A 200 55.30 -28.80 -86.29
C LEU A 200 56.63 -28.05 -86.36
N GLU A 201 57.12 -27.51 -85.24
CA GLU A 201 58.47 -26.91 -85.14
C GLU A 201 59.57 -27.93 -85.48
N GLN A 202 59.48 -29.14 -84.93
CA GLN A 202 60.42 -30.23 -85.22
C GLN A 202 60.37 -30.67 -86.70
N GLU A 203 59.16 -30.89 -87.25
CA GLU A 203 58.96 -31.24 -88.65
C GLU A 203 59.53 -30.17 -89.59
N LYS A 204 59.30 -28.89 -89.30
CA LYS A 204 59.86 -27.75 -90.05
C LYS A 204 61.38 -27.72 -90.00
N LEU A 205 61.98 -28.01 -88.85
CA LEU A 205 63.44 -28.02 -88.68
C LEU A 205 64.08 -29.18 -89.46
N GLU A 206 63.44 -30.35 -89.47
CA GLU A 206 63.85 -31.49 -90.28
C GLU A 206 63.71 -31.23 -91.79
N LEU A 207 62.59 -30.64 -92.22
CA LEU A 207 62.36 -30.27 -93.62
C LEU A 207 63.35 -29.21 -94.08
N SER A 208 63.69 -28.24 -93.22
CA SER A 208 64.71 -27.22 -93.51
C SER A 208 66.11 -27.83 -93.65
N ARG A 209 66.44 -28.81 -92.80
CA ARG A 209 67.70 -29.57 -92.90
C ARG A 209 67.77 -30.35 -94.21
N LYS A 210 66.72 -31.10 -94.56
CA LYS A 210 66.64 -31.84 -95.83
C LYS A 210 66.74 -30.91 -97.04
N LEU A 211 66.06 -29.75 -96.99
CA LEU A 211 66.13 -28.73 -98.02
C LEU A 211 67.57 -28.20 -98.19
N GLN A 212 68.29 -27.96 -97.09
CA GLN A 212 69.68 -27.53 -97.11
C GLN A 212 70.61 -28.60 -97.70
N GLU A 213 70.44 -29.86 -97.28
CA GLU A 213 71.20 -31.01 -97.78
C GLU A 213 70.97 -31.23 -99.29
N SER A 214 69.72 -31.19 -99.77
CA SER A 214 69.40 -31.30 -101.19
C SER A 214 69.94 -30.10 -101.99
N THR A 215 69.88 -28.88 -101.43
CA THR A 215 70.45 -27.68 -102.06
C THR A 215 71.98 -27.78 -102.21
N GLN A 216 72.67 -28.27 -101.17
CA GLN A 216 74.11 -28.53 -101.21
C GLN A 216 74.47 -29.61 -102.23
N THR A 217 73.66 -30.67 -102.34
CA THR A 217 73.84 -31.75 -103.32
C THR A 217 73.72 -31.23 -104.76
N VAL A 218 72.70 -30.40 -105.04
CA VAL A 218 72.54 -29.75 -106.35
C VAL A 218 73.71 -28.81 -106.66
N GLN A 219 74.22 -28.06 -105.68
CA GLN A 219 75.40 -27.22 -105.83
C GLN A 219 76.66 -28.06 -106.11
N ALA A 220 76.89 -29.15 -105.38
CA ALA A 220 78.02 -30.05 -105.59
C ALA A 220 78.01 -30.69 -106.99
N LEU A 221 76.82 -31.09 -107.48
CA LEU A 221 76.63 -31.58 -108.85
C LEU A 221 76.89 -30.49 -109.92
N HIS A 222 76.65 -29.21 -109.60
CA HIS A 222 76.99 -28.06 -110.46
C HIS A 222 78.48 -27.70 -110.47
N TYR A 223 79.19 -27.83 -109.34
CA TYR A 223 80.61 -27.47 -109.23
C TYR A 223 81.58 -28.60 -109.63
N SER A 224 81.11 -29.84 -109.75
CA SER A 224 81.92 -30.97 -110.22
C SER A 224 82.30 -30.91 -111.71
N THR A 225 81.81 -29.92 -112.47
CA THR A 225 82.20 -29.65 -113.86
C THR A 225 83.30 -28.61 -113.94
N VAL A 226 84.55 -29.07 -113.86
CA VAL A 226 85.69 -28.42 -114.49
C VAL A 226 86.17 -29.40 -115.57
N ASP A 227 85.91 -29.05 -116.83
CA ASP A 227 86.21 -29.77 -118.09
C ASP A 227 85.48 -31.12 -118.38
N GLY A 228 84.30 -31.03 -119.03
CA GLY A 228 83.67 -32.15 -119.75
C GLY A 228 82.19 -31.93 -120.08
N PRO A 229 81.66 -32.40 -121.24
CA PRO A 229 80.26 -32.14 -121.61
C PRO A 229 79.28 -32.89 -120.70
N LEU A 230 78.24 -32.20 -120.26
CA LEU A 230 77.15 -32.75 -119.44
C LEU A 230 76.48 -33.94 -120.15
N THR A 231 76.42 -35.08 -119.46
CA THR A 231 75.67 -36.26 -119.91
C THR A 231 74.19 -36.08 -119.56
N ALA A 232 73.26 -36.33 -120.50
CA ALA A 232 71.81 -36.13 -120.33
C ALA A 232 71.20 -36.79 -119.06
N SER A 233 71.83 -37.83 -118.51
CA SER A 233 71.44 -38.46 -117.23
C SER A 233 71.61 -37.55 -116.01
N LYS A 234 72.69 -36.74 -115.97
CA LYS A 234 72.96 -35.82 -114.85
C LYS A 234 72.05 -34.59 -114.88
N ASP A 235 71.66 -34.14 -116.08
CA ASP A 235 70.71 -33.03 -116.23
C ASP A 235 69.29 -33.40 -115.77
N LEU A 236 68.87 -34.64 -116.01
CA LEU A 236 67.59 -35.15 -115.50
C LEU A 236 67.59 -35.26 -113.96
N GLU A 237 68.70 -35.68 -113.36
CA GLU A 237 68.86 -35.77 -111.91
C GLU A 237 68.87 -34.38 -111.24
N ILE A 238 69.60 -33.41 -111.83
CA ILE A 238 69.57 -32.02 -111.36
C ILE A 238 68.17 -31.42 -111.48
N LYS A 239 67.43 -31.72 -112.55
CA LYS A 239 66.04 -31.25 -112.71
C LYS A 239 65.11 -31.87 -111.66
N SER A 240 65.24 -33.18 -111.42
CA SER A 240 64.47 -33.88 -110.38
C SER A 240 64.75 -33.33 -108.97
N LEU A 241 66.02 -33.09 -108.63
CA LEU A 241 66.40 -32.52 -107.34
C LEU A 241 65.96 -31.06 -107.19
N LYS A 242 65.92 -30.28 -108.28
CA LYS A 242 65.36 -28.92 -108.26
C LYS A 242 63.86 -28.93 -108.01
N ASP A 243 63.13 -29.86 -108.62
CA ASP A 243 61.69 -30.04 -108.36
C ASP A 243 61.45 -30.47 -106.89
N GLU A 244 62.28 -31.37 -106.36
CA GLU A 244 62.23 -31.78 -104.95
C GLU A 244 62.54 -30.63 -103.99
N ILE A 245 63.58 -29.82 -104.26
CA ILE A 245 63.89 -28.60 -103.49
C ILE A 245 62.71 -27.63 -103.49
N GLU A 246 62.03 -27.45 -104.62
CA GLU A 246 60.86 -26.58 -104.70
C GLU A 246 59.69 -27.13 -103.87
N THR A 247 59.47 -28.45 -103.89
CA THR A 247 58.47 -29.08 -103.03
C THR A 247 58.80 -28.96 -101.54
N LEU A 248 60.07 -29.13 -101.15
CA LEU A 248 60.53 -28.98 -99.77
C LEU A 248 60.43 -27.53 -99.30
N ARG A 249 60.76 -26.55 -100.16
CA ARG A 249 60.56 -25.12 -99.87
C ARG A 249 59.10 -24.82 -99.57
N LYS A 250 58.20 -25.32 -100.42
CA LYS A 250 56.76 -25.15 -100.26
C LYS A 250 56.27 -25.77 -98.94
N GLN A 251 56.71 -27.00 -98.61
CA GLN A 251 56.35 -27.67 -97.36
C GLN A 251 56.84 -26.92 -96.12
N VAL A 252 58.06 -26.37 -96.13
CA VAL A 252 58.58 -25.54 -95.02
C VAL A 252 57.74 -24.27 -94.85
N THR A 253 57.37 -23.59 -95.93
CA THR A 253 56.52 -22.40 -95.86
C THR A 253 55.11 -22.72 -95.38
N ASP A 254 54.53 -23.84 -95.83
CA ASP A 254 53.20 -24.28 -95.42
C ASP A 254 53.17 -24.68 -93.94
N SER A 255 54.20 -25.39 -93.46
CA SER A 255 54.35 -25.75 -92.04
C SER A 255 54.54 -24.51 -91.15
N GLY A 256 55.34 -23.54 -91.58
CA GLY A 256 55.52 -22.28 -90.84
C GLY A 256 54.24 -21.44 -90.77
N ARG A 257 53.43 -21.45 -91.83
CA ARG A 257 52.11 -20.79 -91.83
C ARG A 257 51.12 -21.48 -90.88
N LEU A 258 51.12 -22.81 -90.83
CA LEU A 258 50.27 -23.58 -89.92
C LEU A 258 50.65 -23.37 -88.44
N GLU A 259 51.95 -23.32 -88.15
CA GLU A 259 52.48 -23.00 -86.82
C GLU A 259 52.01 -21.62 -86.36
N GLN A 260 52.18 -20.58 -87.18
CA GLN A 260 51.74 -19.22 -86.85
C GLN A 260 50.22 -19.13 -86.63
N GLN A 261 49.43 -19.79 -87.49
CA GLN A 261 47.97 -19.82 -87.33
C GLN A 261 47.54 -20.53 -86.03
N LEU A 262 48.26 -21.57 -85.62
CA LEU A 262 47.96 -22.31 -84.39
C LEU A 262 48.37 -21.51 -83.13
N GLU A 263 49.49 -20.79 -83.20
CA GLU A 263 49.94 -19.86 -82.15
C GLU A 263 48.92 -18.72 -81.96
N GLU A 264 48.51 -18.06 -83.04
CA GLU A 264 47.51 -16.98 -83.05
C GLU A 264 46.16 -17.48 -82.51
N ALA A 265 45.70 -18.66 -82.94
CA ALA A 265 44.49 -19.28 -82.43
C ALA A 265 44.57 -19.60 -80.93
N SER A 266 45.73 -20.08 -80.45
CA SER A 266 45.94 -20.38 -79.03
C SER A 266 45.94 -19.13 -78.16
N SER A 267 46.53 -18.03 -78.64
CA SER A 267 46.54 -16.74 -77.94
C SER A 267 45.14 -16.16 -77.85
N ALA A 268 44.39 -16.16 -78.96
CA ALA A 268 43.01 -15.69 -78.98
C ALA A 268 42.10 -16.52 -78.06
N GLN A 269 42.35 -17.84 -77.96
CA GLN A 269 41.60 -18.71 -77.06
C GLN A 269 41.85 -18.36 -75.58
N ARG A 270 43.10 -18.09 -75.18
CA ARG A 270 43.42 -17.66 -73.80
C ARG A 270 42.74 -16.32 -73.45
N GLU A 271 42.77 -15.35 -74.36
CA GLU A 271 42.11 -14.06 -74.15
C GLU A 271 40.59 -14.21 -74.00
N LEU A 272 39.97 -15.09 -74.79
CA LEU A 272 38.54 -15.40 -74.69
C LEU A 272 38.19 -16.09 -73.36
N GLU A 273 39.03 -17.02 -72.90
CA GLU A 273 38.87 -17.71 -71.62
C GLU A 273 38.99 -16.72 -70.44
N ASP A 274 39.97 -15.82 -70.48
CA ASP A 274 40.13 -14.76 -69.47
C ASP A 274 38.96 -13.79 -69.47
N ALA A 275 38.51 -13.31 -70.63
CA ALA A 275 37.32 -12.47 -70.74
C ALA A 275 36.08 -13.18 -70.18
N THR A 276 35.92 -14.48 -70.46
CA THR A 276 34.82 -15.30 -69.94
C THR A 276 34.87 -15.45 -68.42
N ARG A 277 36.07 -15.60 -67.82
CA ARG A 277 36.26 -15.62 -66.36
C ARG A 277 35.86 -14.29 -65.72
N HIS A 278 36.22 -13.17 -66.33
CA HIS A 278 35.83 -11.84 -65.86
C HIS A 278 34.31 -11.65 -65.93
N ILE A 279 33.67 -12.01 -67.05
CA ILE A 279 32.20 -11.94 -67.21
C ILE A 279 31.50 -12.76 -66.12
N LYS A 280 31.91 -14.01 -65.89
CA LYS A 280 31.33 -14.86 -64.83
C LYS A 280 31.49 -14.25 -63.44
N THR A 281 32.60 -13.55 -63.19
CA THR A 281 32.85 -12.88 -61.91
C THR A 281 31.94 -11.68 -61.72
N TYR A 282 31.80 -10.84 -62.75
CA TYR A 282 30.88 -9.70 -62.73
C TYR A 282 29.41 -10.13 -62.64
N GLU A 283 29.01 -11.21 -63.32
CA GLU A 283 27.67 -11.78 -63.20
C GLU A 283 27.36 -12.25 -61.77
N LYS A 284 28.33 -12.89 -61.10
CA LYS A 284 28.19 -13.28 -59.68
C LYS A 284 28.05 -12.05 -58.78
N GLN A 285 28.87 -11.03 -58.98
CA GLN A 285 28.79 -9.78 -58.22
C GLN A 285 27.44 -9.06 -58.43
N MET A 286 26.96 -8.99 -59.68
CA MET A 286 25.64 -8.43 -60.01
C MET A 286 24.50 -9.19 -59.30
N LYS A 287 24.56 -10.52 -59.28
CA LYS A 287 23.56 -11.33 -58.56
C LYS A 287 23.61 -11.10 -57.05
N ALA A 288 24.81 -11.00 -56.46
CA ALA A 288 24.98 -10.73 -55.04
C ALA A 288 24.42 -9.35 -54.65
N ILE A 289 24.76 -8.30 -55.42
CA ILE A 289 24.26 -6.93 -55.19
C ILE A 289 22.74 -6.87 -55.36
N LYS A 290 22.18 -7.59 -56.35
CA LYS A 290 20.73 -7.64 -56.56
C LYS A 290 20.01 -8.29 -55.37
N GLN A 291 20.55 -9.39 -54.85
CA GLN A 291 20.01 -10.06 -53.68
C GLN A 291 20.07 -9.14 -52.45
N GLU A 292 21.22 -8.51 -52.19
CA GLU A 292 21.40 -7.57 -51.08
C GLU A 292 20.43 -6.39 -51.16
N ARG A 293 20.21 -5.83 -52.36
CA ARG A 293 19.19 -4.78 -52.57
C ARG A 293 17.78 -5.26 -52.25
N ASP A 294 17.43 -6.49 -52.64
CA ASP A 294 16.09 -7.04 -52.41
C ASP A 294 15.87 -7.33 -50.92
N ASP A 295 16.90 -7.81 -50.23
CA ASP A 295 16.88 -8.01 -48.77
C ASP A 295 16.77 -6.67 -48.02
N LEU A 296 17.54 -5.65 -48.41
CA LEU A 296 17.46 -4.30 -47.83
C LEU A 296 16.10 -3.64 -48.06
N ASN A 297 15.50 -3.82 -49.25
CA ASN A 297 14.16 -3.30 -49.53
C ASN A 297 13.08 -3.96 -48.65
N LYS A 298 13.23 -5.26 -48.38
CA LYS A 298 12.34 -5.98 -47.48
C LYS A 298 12.48 -5.47 -46.04
N GLU A 299 13.70 -5.31 -45.55
CA GLU A 299 13.95 -4.74 -44.22
C GLU A 299 13.42 -3.30 -44.09
N LEU A 300 13.53 -2.49 -45.15
CA LEU A 300 12.96 -1.14 -45.20
C LEU A 300 11.42 -1.15 -45.10
N LEU A 301 10.77 -2.09 -45.79
CA LEU A 301 9.31 -2.24 -45.71
C LEU A 301 8.87 -2.66 -44.31
N ASP A 302 9.51 -3.70 -43.76
CA ASP A 302 9.21 -4.25 -42.43
C ASP A 302 9.46 -3.21 -41.31
N SER A 303 10.48 -2.37 -41.46
CA SER A 303 10.75 -1.27 -40.52
C SER A 303 9.74 -0.13 -40.66
N SER A 304 9.30 0.20 -41.89
CA SER A 304 8.24 1.20 -42.13
C SER A 304 6.89 0.77 -41.53
N GLU A 305 6.52 -0.50 -41.67
CA GLU A 305 5.28 -1.03 -41.07
C GLU A 305 5.34 -1.04 -39.54
N ARG A 306 6.48 -1.44 -38.95
CA ARG A 306 6.71 -1.33 -37.51
C ARG A 306 6.58 0.10 -37.00
N LEU A 307 7.14 1.08 -37.72
CA LEU A 307 7.03 2.49 -37.34
C LEU A 307 5.58 2.99 -37.38
N LYS A 308 4.80 2.56 -38.37
CA LYS A 308 3.36 2.88 -38.47
C LYS A 308 2.57 2.27 -37.31
N ALA A 309 2.86 1.02 -36.94
CA ALA A 309 2.22 0.36 -35.81
C ALA A 309 2.54 1.09 -34.49
N GLN A 310 3.82 1.39 -34.23
CA GLN A 310 4.25 2.15 -33.05
C GLN A 310 3.63 3.55 -32.99
N THR A 311 3.49 4.22 -34.13
CA THR A 311 2.83 5.54 -34.20
C THR A 311 1.35 5.46 -33.82
N LYS A 312 0.67 4.37 -34.22
CA LYS A 312 -0.73 4.13 -33.85
C LYS A 312 -0.86 3.85 -32.35
N GLU A 313 -0.04 2.93 -31.82
CA GLU A 313 0.00 2.61 -30.38
C GLU A 313 0.28 3.85 -29.53
N LEU A 314 1.21 4.71 -29.96
CA LEU A 314 1.52 5.96 -29.25
C LEU A 314 0.33 6.92 -29.22
N LYS A 315 -0.45 7.01 -30.31
CA LYS A 315 -1.67 7.84 -30.35
C LYS A 315 -2.76 7.28 -29.44
N ASP A 316 -2.96 5.97 -29.45
CA ASP A 316 -3.95 5.30 -28.61
C ASP A 316 -3.59 5.46 -27.12
N ALA A 317 -2.32 5.26 -26.76
CA ALA A 317 -1.80 5.49 -25.41
C ALA A 317 -1.94 6.97 -24.99
N HIS A 318 -1.69 7.92 -25.88
CA HIS A 318 -1.88 9.34 -25.60
C HIS A 318 -3.36 9.68 -25.34
N SER A 319 -4.29 9.10 -26.12
CA SER A 319 -5.74 9.28 -25.90
C SER A 319 -6.19 8.68 -24.57
N GLN A 320 -5.71 7.48 -24.22
CA GLN A 320 -6.01 6.84 -22.95
C GLN A 320 -5.49 7.66 -21.77
N ARG A 321 -4.25 8.17 -21.86
CA ARG A 321 -3.70 9.09 -20.85
C ARG A 321 -4.56 10.32 -20.67
N LYS A 322 -5.09 10.90 -21.75
CA LYS A 322 -5.97 12.08 -21.68
C LYS A 322 -7.29 11.76 -20.97
N LEU A 323 -7.90 10.61 -21.25
CA LEU A 323 -9.13 10.16 -20.59
C LEU A 323 -8.89 9.94 -19.09
N ALA A 324 -7.83 9.20 -18.73
CA ALA A 324 -7.48 8.96 -17.34
C ALA A 324 -7.19 10.25 -16.58
N MET A 325 -6.56 11.24 -17.22
CA MET A 325 -6.31 12.55 -16.61
C MET A 325 -7.59 13.34 -16.37
N GLN A 326 -8.60 13.20 -17.22
CA GLN A 326 -9.92 13.78 -17.02
C GLN A 326 -10.66 13.10 -15.87
N GLU A 327 -10.69 11.76 -15.84
CA GLU A 327 -11.30 10.99 -14.76
C GLU A 327 -10.65 11.30 -13.40
N PHE A 328 -9.32 11.45 -13.37
CA PHE A 328 -8.60 11.85 -12.17
C PHE A 328 -8.98 13.26 -11.70
N SER A 329 -9.19 14.20 -12.63
CA SER A 329 -9.66 15.55 -12.30
C SER A 329 -11.06 15.52 -11.67
N GLU A 330 -11.98 14.74 -12.24
CA GLU A 330 -13.34 14.59 -11.72
C GLU A 330 -13.36 13.92 -10.34
N MET A 331 -12.53 12.88 -10.14
CA MET A 331 -12.33 12.25 -8.83
C MET A 331 -11.78 13.22 -7.79
N ASN A 332 -10.79 14.03 -8.17
CA ASN A 332 -10.18 15.00 -7.27
C ASN A 332 -11.20 16.09 -6.86
N GLU A 333 -12.05 16.56 -7.78
CA GLU A 333 -13.15 17.48 -7.45
C GLU A 333 -14.11 16.86 -6.43
N ARG A 334 -14.55 15.61 -6.64
CA ARG A 334 -15.40 14.90 -5.67
C ARG A 334 -14.73 14.73 -4.31
N LEU A 335 -13.44 14.42 -4.27
CA LEU A 335 -12.67 14.28 -3.03
C LEU A 335 -12.64 15.61 -2.25
N THR A 336 -12.42 16.73 -2.95
CA THR A 336 -12.45 18.05 -2.30
C THR A 336 -13.83 18.40 -1.74
N GLU A 337 -14.91 18.03 -2.43
CA GLU A 337 -16.28 18.21 -1.94
C GLU A 337 -16.55 17.36 -0.69
N LEU A 338 -16.19 16.07 -0.71
CA LEU A 338 -16.30 15.18 0.45
C LEU A 338 -15.48 15.69 1.64
N HIS A 339 -14.27 16.19 1.41
CA HIS A 339 -13.45 16.77 2.47
C HIS A 339 -14.11 18.01 3.11
N SER A 340 -14.74 18.86 2.29
CA SER A 340 -15.54 20.00 2.77
C SER A 340 -16.75 19.54 3.59
N GLN A 341 -17.46 18.50 3.14
CA GLN A 341 -18.60 17.92 3.87
C GLN A 341 -18.18 17.30 5.20
N LYS A 342 -17.09 16.51 5.22
CA LYS A 342 -16.49 15.95 6.43
C LYS A 342 -16.18 17.06 7.44
N GLN A 343 -15.50 18.13 7.01
CA GLN A 343 -15.15 19.24 7.89
C GLN A 343 -16.39 19.93 8.49
N LYS A 344 -17.48 20.08 7.70
CA LYS A 344 -18.75 20.63 8.21
C LYS A 344 -19.39 19.71 9.25
N LEU A 345 -19.44 18.41 8.99
CA LEU A 345 -20.00 17.44 9.93
C LEU A 345 -19.20 17.36 11.22
N THR A 346 -17.86 17.37 11.15
CA THR A 346 -17.01 17.39 12.34
C THR A 346 -17.27 18.61 13.22
N ARG A 347 -17.47 19.80 12.62
CA ARG A 347 -17.86 21.00 13.37
C ARG A 347 -19.23 20.83 14.03
N GLN A 348 -20.21 20.29 13.32
CA GLN A 348 -21.55 20.04 13.88
C GLN A 348 -21.52 19.06 15.04
N VAL A 349 -20.70 18.01 14.97
CA VAL A 349 -20.54 17.05 16.08
C VAL A 349 -19.98 17.75 17.31
N ARG A 350 -18.92 18.56 17.14
CA ARG A 350 -18.32 19.32 18.24
C ARG A 350 -19.32 20.28 18.89
N ASP A 351 -20.08 21.04 18.09
CA ASP A 351 -21.10 21.95 18.60
C ASP A 351 -22.16 21.19 19.42
N LYS A 352 -22.53 19.97 18.98
CA LYS A 352 -23.49 19.12 19.68
C LYS A 352 -22.92 18.49 20.96
N GLU A 353 -21.63 18.18 21.00
CA GLU A 353 -20.94 17.72 22.21
C GLU A 353 -20.89 18.83 23.27
N GLU A 354 -20.57 20.06 22.86
CA GLU A 354 -20.57 21.23 23.75
C GLU A 354 -21.99 21.50 24.31
N GLU A 355 -23.03 21.44 23.47
CA GLU A 355 -24.43 21.51 23.93
C GLU A 355 -24.77 20.41 24.95
N MET A 356 -24.31 19.18 24.71
CA MET A 356 -24.55 18.04 25.60
C MET A 356 -23.85 18.21 26.96
N GLU A 357 -22.64 18.74 26.97
CA GLU A 357 -21.90 19.02 28.20
C GLU A 357 -22.61 20.07 29.07
N VAL A 358 -23.11 21.14 28.45
CA VAL A 358 -23.92 22.17 29.14
C VAL A 358 -25.18 21.57 29.76
N VAL A 359 -25.89 20.70 29.03
CA VAL A 359 -27.09 20.03 29.55
C VAL A 359 -26.73 19.08 30.70
N MET A 360 -25.60 18.37 30.60
CA MET A 360 -25.13 17.47 31.65
C MET A 360 -24.79 18.21 32.94
N GLN A 361 -24.07 19.34 32.85
CA GLN A 361 -23.77 20.20 33.99
C GLN A 361 -25.05 20.71 34.67
N LYS A 362 -26.04 21.14 33.87
CA LYS A 362 -27.34 21.58 34.40
C LYS A 362 -28.09 20.44 35.11
N ALA A 363 -28.08 19.23 34.55
CA ALA A 363 -28.70 18.07 35.17
C ALA A 363 -28.06 17.73 36.53
N GLU A 364 -26.73 17.84 36.63
CA GLU A 364 -26.00 17.59 37.88
C GLU A 364 -26.33 18.65 38.94
N SER A 365 -26.42 19.92 38.54
CA SER A 365 -26.87 21.00 39.44
C SER A 365 -28.26 20.72 40.02
N LEU A 366 -29.22 20.36 39.17
CA LEU A 366 -30.59 20.03 39.59
C LEU A 366 -30.62 18.80 40.52
N ARG A 367 -29.78 17.79 40.29
CA ARG A 367 -29.65 16.63 41.20
C ARG A 367 -29.15 17.06 42.58
N GLN A 368 -28.21 17.99 42.66
CA GLN A 368 -27.72 18.51 43.94
C GLN A 368 -28.80 19.31 44.67
N GLU A 369 -29.55 20.16 43.96
CA GLU A 369 -30.68 20.90 44.53
C GLU A 369 -31.76 19.97 45.07
N LEU A 370 -32.11 18.90 44.34
CA LEU A 370 -33.05 17.89 44.80
C LEU A 370 -32.58 17.20 46.10
N ARG A 371 -31.29 16.85 46.18
CA ARG A 371 -30.72 16.27 47.41
C ARG A 371 -30.76 17.25 48.58
N ARG A 372 -30.58 18.55 48.33
CA ARG A 372 -30.68 19.60 49.37
C ARG A 372 -32.12 19.75 49.85
N THR A 373 -33.09 19.82 48.94
CA THR A 373 -34.51 19.96 49.30
C THR A 373 -35.02 18.72 50.03
N ASP A 374 -34.59 17.52 49.67
CA ASP A 374 -34.93 16.29 50.40
C ASP A 374 -34.41 16.28 51.85
N ARG A 375 -33.22 16.85 52.10
CA ARG A 375 -32.68 16.98 53.47
C ARG A 375 -33.53 17.94 54.31
N ILE A 376 -33.81 19.13 53.77
CA ILE A 376 -34.65 20.14 54.43
C ILE A 376 -36.04 19.56 54.71
N LYS A 377 -36.62 18.82 53.77
CA LYS A 377 -37.92 18.15 53.95
C LYS A 377 -37.89 17.19 55.14
N LYS A 378 -36.87 16.34 55.25
CA LYS A 378 -36.74 15.40 56.38
C LYS A 378 -36.59 16.12 57.72
N GLU A 379 -35.82 17.22 57.77
CA GLU A 379 -35.68 18.04 58.97
C GLU A 379 -37.02 18.66 59.40
N LEU A 380 -37.78 19.21 58.45
CA LEU A 380 -39.11 19.76 58.71
C LEU A 380 -40.12 18.70 59.17
N GLU A 381 -40.04 17.49 58.62
CA GLU A 381 -40.89 16.34 59.02
C GLU A 381 -40.62 15.95 60.48
N VAL A 382 -39.35 15.86 60.89
CA VAL A 382 -38.96 15.63 62.29
C VAL A 382 -39.46 16.74 63.21
N HIS A 383 -39.34 18.01 62.80
CA HIS A 383 -39.86 19.13 63.58
C HIS A 383 -41.38 19.09 63.73
N ALA A 384 -42.11 18.73 62.68
CA ALA A 384 -43.56 18.59 62.73
C ALA A 384 -43.97 17.45 63.68
N GLU A 385 -43.30 16.30 63.63
CA GLU A 385 -43.54 15.19 64.56
C GLU A 385 -43.30 15.61 66.02
N ALA A 386 -42.19 16.32 66.30
CA ALA A 386 -41.89 16.83 67.63
C ALA A 386 -42.98 17.79 68.14
N ALA A 387 -43.43 18.74 67.30
CA ALA A 387 -44.48 19.69 67.64
C ALA A 387 -45.83 18.99 67.91
N THR A 388 -46.19 17.97 67.12
CA THR A 388 -47.41 17.19 67.37
C THR A 388 -47.34 16.40 68.67
N ALA A 389 -46.18 15.83 69.00
CA ALA A 389 -45.96 15.13 70.25
C ALA A 389 -46.08 16.08 71.46
N GLU A 390 -45.51 17.27 71.38
CA GLU A 390 -45.61 18.31 72.41
C GLU A 390 -47.05 18.79 72.62
N ALA A 391 -47.77 19.10 71.53
CA ALA A 391 -49.18 19.46 71.59
C ALA A 391 -50.06 18.36 72.24
N SER A 392 -49.71 17.08 72.03
CA SER A 392 -50.41 15.96 72.68
C SER A 392 -50.16 15.88 74.19
N LYS A 393 -48.94 16.23 74.65
CA LYS A 393 -48.59 16.29 76.07
C LYS A 393 -49.35 17.43 76.75
N ASP A 394 -49.38 18.59 76.11
CA ASP A 394 -50.12 19.76 76.58
C ASP A 394 -51.61 19.48 76.72
N ARG A 395 -52.21 18.79 75.74
CA ARG A 395 -53.63 18.39 75.82
C ARG A 395 -53.91 17.50 77.04
N LYS A 396 -53.07 16.48 77.27
CA LYS A 396 -53.20 15.58 78.44
C LYS A 396 -53.03 16.31 79.76
N LEU A 397 -52.13 17.30 79.83
CA LEU A 397 -51.95 18.14 81.02
C LEU A 397 -53.18 19.01 81.29
N ARG A 398 -53.76 19.63 80.25
CA ARG A 398 -55.00 20.40 80.37
C ARG A 398 -56.16 19.55 80.85
N GLU A 399 -56.36 18.36 80.28
CA GLU A 399 -57.40 17.42 80.71
C GLU A 399 -57.27 17.03 82.19
N ARG A 400 -56.03 16.73 82.66
CA ARG A 400 -55.77 16.45 84.08
C ARG A 400 -56.06 17.65 84.98
N SER A 401 -55.66 18.85 84.57
CA SER A 401 -55.94 20.09 85.31
C SER A 401 -57.44 20.36 85.42
N GLU A 402 -58.19 20.13 84.34
CA GLU A 402 -59.64 20.30 84.33
C GLU A 402 -60.35 19.29 85.24
N GLN A 403 -59.91 18.02 85.23
CA GLN A 403 -60.40 17.00 86.16
C GLN A 403 -60.15 17.38 87.62
N TYR A 404 -58.96 17.89 87.94
CA TYR A 404 -58.63 18.34 89.29
C TYR A 404 -59.47 19.56 89.72
N SER A 405 -59.70 20.52 88.82
CA SER A 405 -60.56 21.67 89.08
C SER A 405 -62.00 21.25 89.36
N LYS A 406 -62.57 20.34 88.55
CA LYS A 406 -63.92 19.78 88.77
C LYS A 406 -64.04 19.04 90.11
N GLN A 407 -62.98 18.37 90.55
CA GLN A 407 -62.95 17.71 91.86
C GLN A 407 -62.99 18.72 93.01
N LEU A 408 -62.19 19.80 92.92
CA LEU A 408 -62.19 20.88 93.91
C LEU A 408 -63.54 21.62 93.96
N GLU A 409 -64.17 21.90 92.80
CA GLU A 409 -65.51 22.50 92.75
C GLU A 409 -66.53 21.63 93.47
N LYS A 410 -66.49 20.32 93.28
CA LYS A 410 -67.39 19.36 93.93
C LYS A 410 -67.20 19.29 95.44
N GLU A 411 -65.95 19.37 95.91
CA GLU A 411 -65.64 19.47 97.35
C GLU A 411 -66.14 20.80 97.96
N LEU A 412 -65.99 21.90 97.22
CA LEU A 412 -66.42 23.23 97.64
C LEU A 412 -67.95 23.35 97.69
N GLU A 413 -68.65 22.69 96.77
CA GLU A 413 -70.11 22.57 96.77
C GLU A 413 -70.60 21.69 97.94
N GLY A 414 -69.89 20.60 98.25
CA GLY A 414 -70.12 19.78 99.45
C GLY A 414 -69.92 20.55 100.77
N LEU A 415 -68.96 21.48 100.81
CA LEU A 415 -68.75 22.35 101.98
C LEU A 415 -69.84 23.43 102.11
N LYS A 416 -70.32 24.01 101.00
CA LYS A 416 -71.47 24.93 101.01
C LYS A 416 -72.76 24.24 101.49
N GLN A 417 -72.96 22.97 101.12
CA GLN A 417 -74.11 22.18 101.56
C GLN A 417 -74.08 21.87 103.07
N LYS A 418 -72.88 21.81 103.68
CA LYS A 418 -72.69 21.71 105.14
C LYS A 418 -72.94 23.01 105.90
N GLN A 419 -73.14 24.14 105.23
CA GLN A 419 -73.34 25.46 105.85
C GLN A 419 -74.83 25.83 106.07
N ILE A 420 -75.78 24.97 105.66
CA ILE A 420 -77.24 25.24 105.76
C ILE A 420 -77.81 24.94 107.17
N GLY A 421 -76.99 24.52 108.13
CA GLY A 421 -77.46 24.25 109.49
C GLY A 421 -76.54 24.78 110.57
N TRP A 422 -76.41 26.10 110.73
CA TRP A 422 -76.11 26.76 112.02
C TRP A 422 -76.48 28.26 112.01
N SER A 423 -77.16 28.68 113.08
CA SER A 423 -77.65 30.04 113.34
C SER A 423 -76.60 30.91 114.08
N PRO A 424 -76.74 32.25 114.08
CA PRO A 424 -75.60 33.17 114.01
C PRO A 424 -75.07 33.63 115.38
N GLY A 425 -73.74 33.74 115.50
CA GLY A 425 -73.08 34.29 116.69
C GLY A 425 -71.66 34.82 116.44
N VAL A 426 -71.54 36.15 116.33
CA VAL A 426 -70.42 37.05 116.71
C VAL A 426 -69.03 36.90 116.05
N SER A 427 -68.71 35.87 115.26
CA SER A 427 -67.45 35.82 114.45
C SER A 427 -67.66 36.15 112.95
N SER A 428 -68.83 36.69 112.59
CA SER A 428 -69.27 36.80 111.19
C SER A 428 -68.65 37.96 110.39
N SER A 429 -68.10 38.99 111.02
CA SER A 429 -67.64 40.21 110.31
C SER A 429 -66.22 40.08 109.74
N GLU A 430 -65.28 39.50 110.49
CA GLU A 430 -63.89 39.29 110.03
C GLU A 430 -63.82 38.20 108.95
N HIS A 431 -64.56 37.10 109.10
CA HIS A 431 -64.68 36.09 108.06
C HIS A 431 -65.34 36.64 106.79
N GLN A 432 -66.33 37.53 106.90
CA GLN A 432 -66.96 38.15 105.73
C GLN A 432 -66.00 39.11 105.00
N GLN A 433 -65.14 39.83 105.73
CA GLN A 433 -64.09 40.68 105.16
C GLN A 433 -62.97 39.85 104.50
N GLU A 434 -62.59 38.73 105.09
CA GLU A 434 -61.58 37.84 104.51
C GLU A 434 -62.11 37.12 103.26
N ILE A 435 -63.38 36.70 103.27
CA ILE A 435 -64.07 36.17 102.09
C ILE A 435 -64.17 37.23 100.98
N THR A 436 -64.44 38.51 101.30
CA THR A 436 -64.47 39.57 100.27
C THR A 436 -63.08 39.89 99.73
N LYS A 437 -62.04 39.85 100.56
CA LYS A 437 -60.64 40.00 100.12
C LYS A 437 -60.21 38.84 99.21
N LEU A 438 -60.49 37.60 99.58
CA LEU A 438 -60.20 36.42 98.76
C LEU A 438 -60.99 36.42 97.45
N LYS A 439 -62.24 36.89 97.46
CA LYS A 439 -63.02 37.09 96.22
C LYS A 439 -62.37 38.13 95.31
N ALA A 440 -61.94 39.28 95.84
CA ALA A 440 -61.27 40.31 95.05
C ALA A 440 -59.91 39.84 94.48
N ASP A 441 -59.14 39.08 95.25
CA ASP A 441 -57.87 38.51 94.78
C ASP A 441 -58.09 37.40 93.74
N LEU A 442 -59.17 36.62 93.86
CA LEU A 442 -59.58 35.64 92.85
C LEU A 442 -60.01 36.32 91.55
N GLU A 443 -60.81 37.38 91.62
CA GLU A 443 -61.25 38.17 90.47
C GLU A 443 -60.06 38.79 89.74
N LYS A 444 -59.07 39.35 90.47
CA LYS A 444 -57.82 39.84 89.86
C LYS A 444 -57.03 38.74 89.16
N LYS A 445 -56.94 37.56 89.74
CA LYS A 445 -56.26 36.42 89.09
C LYS A 445 -57.01 35.92 87.86
N ILE A 446 -58.35 35.90 87.89
CA ILE A 446 -59.17 35.54 86.73
C ILE A 446 -58.89 36.50 85.58
N VAL A 447 -58.99 37.82 85.83
CA VAL A 447 -58.71 38.85 84.80
C VAL A 447 -57.28 38.74 84.27
N PHE A 448 -56.29 38.53 85.15
CA PHE A 448 -54.90 38.34 84.72
C PHE A 448 -54.72 37.13 83.80
N TYR A 449 -55.32 35.99 84.14
CA TYR A 449 -55.21 34.79 83.30
C TYR A 449 -56.03 34.91 82.01
N GLU A 450 -57.17 35.60 82.02
CA GLU A 450 -57.95 35.91 80.80
C GLU A 450 -57.18 36.82 79.84
N GLU A 451 -56.51 37.86 80.35
CA GLU A 451 -55.66 38.73 79.53
C GLU A 451 -54.48 37.95 78.93
N GLU A 452 -53.85 37.06 79.70
CA GLU A 452 -52.71 36.28 79.23
C GLU A 452 -53.11 35.16 78.24
N LEU A 453 -54.32 34.59 78.40
CA LEU A 453 -54.93 33.70 77.42
C LEU A 453 -55.22 34.45 76.12
N SER A 454 -55.82 35.64 76.21
CA SER A 454 -56.12 36.48 75.05
C SER A 454 -54.85 36.87 74.28
N LYS A 455 -53.76 37.24 74.98
CA LYS A 455 -52.46 37.50 74.33
C LYS A 455 -51.91 36.27 73.61
N ARG A 456 -51.97 35.10 74.23
CA ARG A 456 -51.53 33.83 73.60
C ARG A 456 -52.39 33.46 72.39
N GLU A 457 -53.70 33.67 72.46
CA GLU A 457 -54.60 33.45 71.32
C GLU A 457 -54.26 34.36 70.14
N VAL A 458 -53.91 35.63 70.40
CA VAL A 458 -53.47 36.55 69.35
C VAL A 458 -52.15 36.10 68.72
N ILE A 459 -51.19 35.64 69.52
CA ILE A 459 -49.90 35.13 69.03
C ILE A 459 -50.12 33.88 68.16
N HIS A 460 -50.84 32.88 68.66
CA HIS A 460 -51.14 31.66 67.90
C HIS A 460 -51.95 31.94 66.63
N SER A 461 -52.89 32.89 66.69
CA SER A 461 -53.67 33.32 65.52
C SER A 461 -52.77 33.93 64.43
N ASN A 462 -51.79 34.73 64.83
CA ASN A 462 -50.81 35.31 63.90
C ASN A 462 -49.84 34.26 63.35
N GLU A 463 -49.35 33.34 64.18
CA GLU A 463 -48.51 32.21 63.74
C GLU A 463 -49.25 31.31 62.74
N LEU A 464 -50.51 30.97 63.02
CA LEU A 464 -51.36 30.21 62.10
C LEU A 464 -51.59 30.94 60.77
N LYS A 465 -51.72 32.27 60.78
CA LYS A 465 -51.83 33.06 59.55
C LYS A 465 -50.53 33.02 58.74
N ASN A 466 -49.38 33.10 59.40
CA ASN A 466 -48.07 33.04 58.76
C ASN A 466 -47.80 31.65 58.16
N LEU A 467 -48.03 30.58 58.92
CA LEU A 467 -47.89 29.20 58.44
C LEU A 467 -48.83 28.91 57.25
N LYS A 468 -50.07 29.42 57.29
CA LYS A 468 -51.00 29.30 56.15
C LYS A 468 -50.52 30.07 54.91
N LYS A 469 -49.78 31.16 55.08
CA LYS A 469 -49.19 31.90 53.96
C LYS A 469 -48.02 31.13 53.38
N GLU A 470 -47.09 30.66 54.21
CA GLU A 470 -45.94 29.86 53.79
C GLU A 470 -46.37 28.57 53.07
N LEU A 471 -47.42 27.90 53.57
CA LEU A 471 -47.98 26.72 52.90
C LEU A 471 -48.47 27.04 51.49
N ARG A 472 -49.20 28.15 51.30
CA ARG A 472 -49.67 28.56 49.96
C ARG A 472 -48.51 28.91 49.04
N ASP A 473 -47.50 29.61 49.54
CA ASP A 473 -46.32 29.97 48.75
C ASP A 473 -45.54 28.72 48.31
N ALA A 474 -45.43 27.73 49.20
CA ALA A 474 -44.84 26.42 48.89
C ALA A 474 -45.67 25.62 47.86
N GLU A 475 -46.99 25.63 47.96
CA GLU A 475 -47.89 24.99 46.98
C GLU A 475 -47.74 25.60 45.59
N ILE A 476 -47.63 26.94 45.49
CA ILE A 476 -47.39 27.66 44.23
C ILE A 476 -46.03 27.27 43.63
N GLN A 477 -44.97 27.22 44.44
CA GLN A 477 -43.65 26.78 43.98
C GLN A 477 -43.65 25.32 43.51
N GLN A 478 -44.35 24.43 44.24
CA GLN A 478 -44.48 23.03 43.84
C GLN A 478 -45.18 22.91 42.46
N LEU A 479 -46.21 23.72 42.21
CA LEU A 479 -46.91 23.73 40.93
C LEU A 479 -46.01 24.22 39.79
N ALA A 480 -45.20 25.25 40.04
CA ALA A 480 -44.23 25.77 39.07
C ALA A 480 -43.17 24.72 38.69
N LEU A 481 -42.58 24.05 39.68
CA LEU A 481 -41.60 22.99 39.46
C LEU A 481 -42.21 21.79 38.71
N LYS A 482 -43.45 21.38 39.04
CA LYS A 482 -44.16 20.33 38.30
C LYS A 482 -44.34 20.69 36.83
N LYS A 483 -44.66 21.96 36.52
CA LYS A 483 -44.77 22.45 35.14
C LYS A 483 -43.42 22.41 34.41
N GLU A 484 -42.33 22.80 35.08
CA GLU A 484 -41.00 22.77 34.49
C GLU A 484 -40.51 21.34 34.19
N ILE A 485 -40.74 20.40 35.11
CA ILE A 485 -40.45 18.98 34.90
C ILE A 485 -41.21 18.45 33.67
N LEU A 486 -42.47 18.84 33.49
CA LEU A 486 -43.26 18.43 32.34
C LEU A 486 -42.66 18.95 31.01
N ILE A 487 -42.23 20.22 30.98
CA ILE A 487 -41.60 20.83 29.80
C ILE A 487 -40.26 20.15 29.48
N LEU A 488 -39.46 19.83 30.50
CA LEU A 488 -38.19 19.14 30.31
C LEU A 488 -38.37 17.71 29.80
N LYS A 489 -39.41 17.00 30.27
CA LYS A 489 -39.78 15.68 29.74
C LYS A 489 -40.16 15.74 28.25
N ASP A 490 -40.98 16.71 27.86
CA ASP A 490 -41.39 16.89 26.47
C ASP A 490 -40.20 17.21 25.55
N LYS A 491 -39.29 18.08 26.00
CA LYS A 491 -38.03 18.37 25.28
C LYS A 491 -37.16 17.14 25.12
N LEU A 492 -36.99 16.33 26.17
CA LEU A 492 -36.21 15.10 26.11
C LEU A 492 -36.80 14.10 25.11
N GLU A 493 -38.13 13.97 25.07
CA GLU A 493 -38.81 13.10 24.14
C GLU A 493 -38.68 13.58 22.69
N LYS A 494 -38.73 14.90 22.46
CA LYS A 494 -38.48 15.49 21.15
C LYS A 494 -37.06 15.21 20.66
N THR A 495 -36.05 15.43 21.50
CA THR A 495 -34.64 15.14 21.15
C THR A 495 -34.40 13.65 20.90
N ARG A 496 -35.10 12.76 21.61
CA ARG A 496 -35.05 11.32 21.34
C ARG A 496 -35.62 10.96 19.97
N ARG A 497 -36.74 11.56 19.56
CA ARG A 497 -37.32 11.35 18.22
C ARG A 497 -36.40 11.87 17.12
N GLU A 498 -35.86 13.07 17.28
CA GLU A 498 -34.89 13.65 16.32
C GLU A 498 -33.64 12.76 16.18
N ARG A 499 -33.13 12.21 17.29
CA ARG A 499 -31.99 11.27 17.26
C ARG A 499 -32.33 9.96 16.53
N TYR A 500 -33.55 9.47 16.71
CA TYR A 500 -34.02 8.26 16.03
C TYR A 500 -34.19 8.49 14.53
N ASP A 501 -34.77 9.62 14.12
CA ASP A 501 -34.93 10.00 12.71
C ASP A 501 -33.57 10.17 12.01
N ILE A 502 -32.57 10.76 12.69
CA ILE A 502 -31.20 10.86 12.18
C ILE A 502 -30.57 9.47 12.00
N HIS A 503 -30.77 8.56 12.96
CA HIS A 503 -30.27 7.19 12.87
C HIS A 503 -30.91 6.41 11.72
N VAL A 504 -32.22 6.59 11.51
CA VAL A 504 -32.96 5.96 10.41
C VAL A 504 -32.51 6.54 9.07
N GLN A 505 -32.29 7.85 8.96
CA GLN A 505 -31.73 8.47 7.75
C GLN A 505 -30.33 7.92 7.45
N PHE A 506 -29.45 7.82 8.45
CA PHE A 506 -28.12 7.23 8.27
C PHE A 506 -28.21 5.78 7.78
N PHE A 507 -29.10 4.97 8.36
CA PHE A 507 -29.29 3.58 7.98
C PHE A 507 -29.88 3.44 6.56
N CYS A 508 -30.83 4.29 6.17
CA CYS A 508 -31.38 4.30 4.82
C CYS A 508 -30.34 4.75 3.77
N THR A 509 -29.43 5.65 4.12
CA THR A 509 -28.39 6.10 3.19
C THR A 509 -27.31 5.04 3.00
N TRP A 510 -27.06 4.22 4.02
CA TRP A 510 -26.09 3.12 3.98
C TRP A 510 -26.59 1.86 3.23
N ILE A 511 -27.91 1.71 3.06
CA ILE A 511 -28.52 0.61 2.29
C ILE A 511 -28.58 0.91 0.78
N PHE A 512 -28.41 2.17 0.38
CA PHE A 512 -28.48 2.62 -1.02
C PHE A 512 -27.13 3.05 -1.63
N LEU A 513 -26.05 2.91 -0.86
CA LEU A 513 -24.65 2.90 -1.32
C LEU A 513 -24.16 1.46 -1.29
#